data_AF-A0A4Q4KLR1-F1
#
_entry.id   AF-A0A4Q4KLR1-F1
#
_cell.length_a   1.000
_cell.length_b   1.000
_cell.length_c   1.000
_cell.angle_alpha   90.00
_cell.angle_beta   90.00
_cell.angle_gamma   90.00
#
_symmetry.space_group_name_H-M   'P 1'
#
loop_
_entity.id
_entity.type
_entity.pdbx_description
1 polymer ?
#
loop_
_entity_poly.entity_id
_entity_poly.type
_entity_poly.pdbx_seq_one_letter_code
_entity_poly.pdbx_strand_id
1 'polypeptide(L)'
;MIDQYKVLTESFKGAQLQHQESKVKVIGTGVFITVSKFTVTVPYKNHHIVVFNEYGTSNVATVKMKIKKGFIPEFEITARNHWKNLFSRRKNYFDIACSNSQFKNYLQEELIKSGMEQIAKENLFEPTIKVERIVGAQCINTEYHLQLNDKIGAVKALIDFYTEIVDQL
;
A
#
# COMPACT_ATOMS: atom_id res chain seq x y z
N MET A 1 7.41 11.93 13.62
CA MET A 1 6.47 11.15 12.77
C MET A 1 5.94 12.00 11.62
N ILE A 2 5.38 13.18 11.87
CA ILE A 2 4.93 14.09 10.80
C ILE A 2 6.05 14.47 9.81
N ASP A 3 7.29 14.67 10.28
CA ASP A 3 8.40 15.06 9.41
C ASP A 3 8.81 13.96 8.43
N GLN A 4 8.64 12.69 8.79
CA GLN A 4 8.86 11.57 7.88
C GLN A 4 7.87 11.60 6.71
N TYR A 5 6.60 11.98 6.98
CA TYR A 5 5.59 12.14 5.94
C TYR A 5 5.80 13.41 5.10
N LYS A 6 6.41 14.47 5.67
CA LYS A 6 6.81 15.65 4.89
C LYS A 6 7.90 15.30 3.87
N VAL A 7 8.94 14.58 4.30
CA VAL A 7 10.00 14.09 3.40
C VAL A 7 9.42 13.19 2.30
N LEU A 8 8.44 12.33 2.66
CA LEU A 8 7.72 11.53 1.67
C LEU A 8 6.99 12.43 0.65
N THR A 9 6.26 13.47 1.09
CA THR A 9 5.58 14.38 0.15
C THR A 9 6.53 15.19 -0.71
N GLU A 10 7.73 15.53 -0.22
CA GLU A 10 8.76 16.20 -1.02
C GLU A 10 9.29 15.31 -2.14
N SER A 11 9.23 13.98 -1.96
CA SER A 11 9.65 13.01 -2.98
C SER A 11 8.69 12.92 -4.17
N PHE A 12 7.46 13.44 -4.05
CA PHE A 12 6.43 13.33 -5.08
C PHE A 12 5.84 14.69 -5.44
N LYS A 13 5.95 15.06 -6.72
CA LYS A 13 5.51 16.37 -7.21
C LYS A 13 4.01 16.58 -6.99
N GLY A 14 3.67 17.61 -6.22
CA GLY A 14 2.28 17.98 -5.95
C GLY A 14 1.58 17.13 -4.90
N ALA A 15 2.32 16.29 -4.15
CA ALA A 15 1.77 15.53 -3.06
C ALA A 15 1.28 16.44 -1.92
N GLN A 16 0.18 16.05 -1.28
CA GLN A 16 -0.43 16.80 -0.17
C GLN A 16 -0.50 15.92 1.08
N LEU A 17 -0.14 16.50 2.22
CA LEU A 17 -0.23 15.86 3.53
C LEU A 17 -1.37 16.48 4.34
N GLN A 18 -2.24 15.64 4.90
CA GLN A 18 -3.20 16.01 5.93
C GLN A 18 -2.91 15.20 7.19
N HIS A 19 -2.98 15.86 8.35
CA HIS A 19 -2.77 15.23 9.64
C HIS A 19 -3.95 15.57 10.56
N GLN A 20 -4.53 14.56 11.19
CA GLN A 20 -5.62 14.71 12.14
C GLN A 20 -5.33 13.89 13.40
N GLU A 21 -5.50 14.51 14.56
CA GLU A 21 -5.45 13.83 15.84
C GLU A 21 -6.83 13.82 16.48
N SER A 22 -7.21 12.70 17.10
CA SER A 22 -8.45 12.58 17.85
C SER A 22 -8.25 11.71 19.09
N LYS A 23 -9.09 11.91 20.11
CA LYS A 23 -9.14 11.05 21.29
C LYS A 23 -10.33 10.13 21.19
N VAL A 24 -10.08 8.82 21.24
CA VAL A 24 -11.12 7.79 21.15
C VAL A 24 -11.23 7.10 22.50
N LYS A 25 -12.44 6.99 23.03
CA LYS A 25 -12.71 6.27 24.28
C LYS A 25 -12.72 4.78 24.01
N VAL A 26 -11.93 4.03 24.76
CA VAL A 26 -11.92 2.57 24.71
C VAL A 26 -13.19 2.06 25.40
N ILE A 27 -13.94 1.24 24.67
CA ILE A 27 -15.20 0.67 25.16
C ILE A 27 -14.90 -0.18 26.41
N GLY A 28 -15.64 0.07 27.48
CA GLY A 28 -15.59 -0.73 28.71
C GLY A 28 -14.49 -0.40 29.72
N THR A 29 -13.52 0.46 29.40
CA THR A 29 -12.36 0.70 30.30
C THR A 29 -12.24 2.13 30.83
N GLY A 30 -13.06 3.08 30.34
CA GLY A 30 -12.97 4.50 30.75
C GLY A 30 -11.69 5.22 30.26
N VAL A 31 -10.78 4.49 29.62
CA VAL A 31 -9.51 4.98 29.08
C VAL A 31 -9.73 5.67 27.72
N PHE A 32 -8.96 6.73 27.45
CA PHE A 32 -8.90 7.39 26.15
C PHE A 32 -7.56 7.08 25.48
N ILE A 33 -7.60 6.74 24.19
CA ILE A 33 -6.42 6.56 23.34
C ILE A 33 -6.37 7.72 22.35
N THR A 34 -5.18 8.27 22.12
CA THR A 34 -4.95 9.23 21.03
C THR A 34 -4.75 8.46 19.72
N VAL A 35 -5.54 8.82 18.71
CA VAL A 35 -5.46 8.29 17.36
C VAL A 35 -4.91 9.39 16.44
N SER A 36 -3.82 9.10 15.74
CA SER A 36 -3.21 10.01 14.77
C SER A 36 -3.40 9.44 13.37
N LYS A 37 -4.00 10.25 12.48
CA LYS A 37 -4.31 9.89 11.10
C LYS A 37 -3.50 10.75 10.15
N PHE A 38 -2.75 10.10 9.27
CA PHE A 38 -1.99 10.76 8.21
C PHE A 38 -2.57 10.36 6.86
N THR A 39 -2.94 11.34 6.05
CA THR A 39 -3.39 11.14 4.68
C THR A 39 -2.41 11.83 3.73
N VAL A 40 -1.77 11.05 2.88
CA VAL A 40 -0.92 11.55 1.78
C VAL A 40 -1.66 11.32 0.47
N THR A 41 -1.88 12.39 -0.29
CA THR A 41 -2.47 12.31 -1.63
C THR A 41 -1.41 12.64 -2.66
N VAL A 42 -1.10 11.70 -3.54
CA VAL A 42 -0.14 11.86 -4.62
C VAL A 42 -0.88 11.92 -5.97
N PRO A 43 -0.88 13.06 -6.66
CA PRO A 43 -1.44 13.16 -7.99
C PRO A 43 -0.45 12.59 -9.02
N TYR A 44 -0.93 11.75 -9.94
CA TYR A 44 -0.10 11.18 -11.01
C TYR A 44 -0.92 10.87 -12.26
N LYS A 45 -0.57 11.43 -13.43
CA LYS A 45 -1.28 11.24 -14.72
C LYS A 45 -2.82 11.22 -14.61
N ASN A 46 -3.40 12.26 -13.99
CA ASN A 46 -4.84 12.40 -13.70
C ASN A 46 -5.42 11.38 -12.69
N HIS A 47 -4.62 10.49 -12.14
CA HIS A 47 -4.98 9.61 -11.03
C HIS A 47 -4.58 10.25 -9.69
N HIS A 48 -5.20 9.77 -8.61
CA HIS A 48 -4.83 10.15 -7.24
C HIS A 48 -4.59 8.87 -6.46
N ILE A 49 -3.35 8.72 -5.97
CA ILE A 49 -2.96 7.66 -5.05
C ILE A 49 -3.11 8.25 -3.65
N VAL A 50 -3.97 7.63 -2.83
CA VAL A 50 -4.26 8.10 -1.48
C VAL A 50 -3.72 7.08 -0.49
N VAL A 51 -2.75 7.50 0.32
CA VAL A 51 -2.19 6.72 1.42
C VAL A 51 -2.81 7.21 2.71
N PHE A 52 -3.45 6.32 3.45
CA PHE A 52 -4.06 6.57 4.74
C PHE A 52 -3.38 5.71 5.80
N ASN A 53 -2.81 6.35 6.83
CA ASN A 53 -2.15 5.66 7.93
C ASN A 53 -2.81 6.05 9.26
N GLU A 54 -3.31 5.08 10.00
CA GLU A 54 -3.90 5.27 11.32
C GLU A 54 -3.02 4.67 12.41
N TYR A 55 -2.53 5.50 13.33
CA TYR A 55 -1.80 5.08 14.53
C TYR A 55 -2.69 5.17 15.76
N GLY A 56 -2.63 4.17 16.64
CA GLY A 56 -3.35 4.17 17.92
C GLY A 56 -4.22 2.92 18.09
N THR A 57 -5.39 2.90 17.42
CA THR A 57 -6.37 1.81 17.57
C THR A 57 -5.98 0.55 16.80
N SER A 58 -5.85 0.68 15.48
CA SER A 58 -5.67 -0.47 14.57
C SER A 58 -4.23 -0.62 14.09
N ASN A 59 -3.46 0.47 14.04
CA ASN A 59 -2.12 0.52 13.44
C ASN A 59 -2.13 -0.08 12.02
N VAL A 60 -3.14 0.29 11.24
CA VAL A 60 -3.34 -0.16 9.87
C VAL A 60 -3.09 1.00 8.90
N ALA A 61 -2.51 0.64 7.77
CA ALA A 61 -2.34 1.49 6.62
C ALA A 61 -3.18 0.99 5.45
N THR A 62 -3.64 1.94 4.64
CA THR A 62 -4.38 1.66 3.42
C THR A 62 -3.88 2.56 2.30
N VAL A 63 -3.56 1.99 1.14
CA VAL A 63 -3.31 2.75 -0.10
C VAL A 63 -4.46 2.48 -1.04
N LYS A 64 -5.03 3.53 -1.63
CA LYS A 64 -6.14 3.42 -2.57
C LYS A 64 -5.90 4.25 -3.80
N MET A 65 -6.31 3.73 -4.95
CA MET A 65 -6.34 4.48 -6.20
C MET A 65 -7.54 4.07 -7.03
N LYS A 66 -8.30 5.05 -7.48
CA LYS A 66 -9.38 4.85 -8.46
C LYS A 66 -8.80 4.95 -9.87
N ILE A 67 -9.00 3.91 -10.67
CA ILE A 67 -8.66 3.90 -12.10
C ILE A 67 -9.66 4.80 -12.84
N LYS A 68 -9.16 5.87 -13.46
CA LYS A 68 -10.00 6.84 -14.19
C LYS A 68 -10.12 6.51 -15.68
N LYS A 69 -9.09 5.89 -16.26
CA LYS A 69 -9.02 5.55 -17.67
C LYS A 69 -8.42 4.16 -17.84
N GLY A 70 -8.93 3.40 -18.80
CA GLY A 70 -8.47 2.05 -19.10
C GLY A 70 -9.15 0.99 -18.23
N PHE A 71 -8.67 -0.24 -18.38
CA PHE A 71 -9.16 -1.41 -17.65
C PHE A 71 -7.97 -2.27 -17.25
N ILE A 72 -7.92 -2.67 -15.99
CA ILE A 72 -6.96 -3.65 -15.49
C ILE A 72 -7.65 -4.99 -15.25
N PRO A 73 -6.98 -6.12 -15.53
CA PRO A 73 -7.45 -7.43 -15.08
C PRO A 73 -7.65 -7.45 -13.56
N GLU A 74 -8.59 -8.26 -13.08
CA GLU A 74 -8.69 -8.51 -11.64
C GLU A 74 -7.45 -9.26 -11.16
N PHE A 75 -6.91 -8.80 -10.03
CA PHE A 75 -5.81 -9.46 -9.38
C PHE A 75 -5.86 -9.28 -7.86
N GLU A 76 -5.17 -10.20 -7.19
CA GLU A 76 -4.86 -10.14 -5.78
C GLU A 76 -3.37 -10.48 -5.59
N ILE A 77 -2.68 -9.65 -4.81
CA ILE A 77 -1.29 -9.86 -4.40
C ILE A 77 -1.29 -9.97 -2.88
N THR A 78 -0.76 -11.08 -2.37
CA THR A 78 -0.58 -11.30 -0.95
C THR A 78 0.88 -11.62 -0.66
N ALA A 79 1.39 -11.17 0.47
CA ALA A 79 2.67 -11.67 0.94
C ALA A 79 2.54 -13.13 1.36
N ARG A 80 3.55 -13.94 1.01
CA ARG A 80 3.65 -15.31 1.51
C ARG A 80 4.20 -15.25 2.93
N ASN A 81 3.49 -15.91 3.86
CA ASN A 81 3.93 -16.04 5.25
C ASN A 81 5.43 -16.34 5.34
N HIS A 82 6.15 -15.54 6.12
CA HIS A 82 7.59 -15.70 6.34
C HIS A 82 7.98 -17.12 6.75
N TRP A 83 7.14 -17.79 7.55
CA TRP A 83 7.32 -19.19 7.95
C TRP A 83 7.29 -20.16 6.77
N LYS A 84 6.43 -19.95 5.78
CA LYS A 84 6.39 -20.78 4.56
C LYS A 84 7.60 -20.52 3.67
N ASN A 85 8.14 -19.30 3.68
CA ASN A 85 9.33 -18.93 2.92
C ASN A 85 10.62 -19.55 3.48
N LEU A 86 10.74 -19.70 4.81
CA LEU A 86 11.88 -20.36 5.46
C LEU A 86 12.11 -21.81 4.99
N PHE A 87 11.04 -22.52 4.61
CA PHE A 87 11.10 -23.92 4.15
C PHE A 87 10.90 -24.07 2.64
N SER A 88 10.79 -22.97 1.89
CA SER A 88 10.52 -22.94 0.45
C SER A 88 11.78 -22.56 -0.32
N ARG A 89 12.13 -23.34 -1.36
CA ARG A 89 13.18 -22.97 -2.34
C ARG A 89 12.75 -21.87 -3.32
N ARG A 90 11.47 -21.45 -3.30
CA ARG A 90 10.97 -20.40 -4.20
C ARG A 90 11.37 -19.03 -3.66
N LYS A 91 11.94 -18.21 -4.53
CA LYS A 91 12.51 -16.89 -4.20
C LYS A 91 11.47 -15.77 -4.05
N ASN A 92 10.24 -15.99 -4.51
CA ASN A 92 9.23 -14.91 -4.60
C ASN A 92 8.49 -14.77 -3.27
N TYR A 93 8.53 -13.55 -2.71
CA TYR A 93 7.91 -13.19 -1.43
C TYR A 93 6.40 -12.93 -1.55
N PHE A 94 5.91 -12.70 -2.76
CA PHE A 94 4.50 -12.46 -3.05
C PHE A 94 3.86 -13.63 -3.79
N ASP A 95 2.56 -13.83 -3.55
CA ASP A 95 1.70 -14.66 -4.36
C ASP A 95 0.74 -13.77 -5.16
N ILE A 96 0.66 -14.01 -6.47
CA ILE A 96 -0.16 -13.21 -7.39
C ILE A 96 -1.24 -14.11 -7.99
N ALA A 97 -2.49 -13.85 -7.62
CA ALA A 97 -3.67 -14.41 -8.25
C ALA A 97 -4.16 -13.43 -9.32
N CYS A 98 -4.05 -13.81 -10.59
CA CYS A 98 -4.57 -13.04 -11.71
C CYS A 98 -4.89 -14.01 -12.86
N SER A 99 -6.03 -13.82 -13.52
CA SER A 99 -6.47 -14.67 -14.63
C SER A 99 -5.68 -14.41 -15.93
N ASN A 100 -5.15 -13.20 -16.09
CA ASN A 100 -4.33 -12.82 -17.24
C ASN A 100 -2.84 -13.10 -16.95
N SER A 101 -2.26 -14.06 -17.66
CA SER A 101 -0.87 -14.49 -17.46
C SER A 101 0.16 -13.42 -17.83
N GLN A 102 -0.08 -12.66 -18.91
CA GLN A 102 0.80 -11.56 -19.30
C GLN A 102 0.82 -10.47 -18.24
N PHE A 103 -0.36 -10.09 -17.73
CA PHE A 103 -0.47 -9.11 -16.66
C PHE A 103 0.11 -9.62 -15.34
N LYS A 104 -0.05 -10.92 -15.04
CA LYS A 104 0.60 -11.55 -13.89
C LYS A 104 2.13 -11.43 -13.93
N ASN A 105 2.73 -11.70 -15.09
CA ASN A 105 4.18 -11.59 -15.26
C ASN A 105 4.64 -10.14 -15.12
N TYR A 106 3.89 -9.20 -15.70
CA TYR A 106 4.11 -7.77 -15.52
C TYR A 106 4.09 -7.38 -14.03
N LEU A 107 3.05 -7.76 -13.27
CA LEU A 107 2.98 -7.48 -11.83
C LEU A 107 4.15 -8.07 -11.05
N GLN A 108 4.61 -9.27 -11.41
CA GLN A 108 5.77 -9.90 -10.78
C GLN A 108 7.05 -9.08 -11.01
N GLU A 109 7.26 -8.59 -12.22
CA GLU A 109 8.41 -7.73 -12.54
C GLU A 109 8.34 -6.39 -11.81
N GLU A 110 7.16 -5.77 -11.74
CA GLU A 110 7.00 -4.48 -11.08
C GLU A 110 7.14 -4.57 -9.56
N LEU A 111 6.75 -5.69 -8.93
CA LEU A 111 7.05 -5.93 -7.51
C LEU A 111 8.55 -6.00 -7.22
N ILE A 112 9.36 -6.48 -8.17
CA ILE A 112 10.81 -6.51 -8.05
C ILE A 112 11.38 -5.10 -8.26
N LYS A 113 10.98 -4.43 -9.34
CA LYS A 113 11.51 -3.09 -9.70
C LYS A 113 11.16 -2.01 -8.68
N SER A 114 9.96 -2.03 -8.12
CA SER A 114 9.52 -1.08 -7.08
C SER A 114 10.21 -1.28 -5.72
N GLY A 115 10.99 -2.36 -5.54
CA GLY A 115 11.64 -2.68 -4.27
C GLY A 115 10.70 -3.31 -3.23
N MET A 116 9.45 -3.60 -3.59
CA MET A 116 8.47 -4.26 -2.72
C MET A 116 8.98 -5.60 -2.18
N GLU A 117 9.68 -6.39 -3.01
CA GLU A 117 10.27 -7.66 -2.57
C GLU A 117 11.36 -7.49 -1.50
N GLN A 118 12.20 -6.46 -1.63
CA GLN A 118 13.24 -6.18 -0.65
C GLN A 118 12.64 -5.74 0.68
N ILE A 119 11.63 -4.86 0.63
CA ILE A 119 10.94 -4.37 1.82
C ILE A 119 10.20 -5.51 2.52
N ALA A 120 9.52 -6.38 1.77
CA ALA A 120 8.91 -7.59 2.31
C ALA A 120 9.93 -8.45 3.06
N LYS A 121 11.10 -8.69 2.46
CA LYS A 121 12.17 -9.50 3.05
C LYS A 121 12.75 -8.90 4.34
N GLU A 122 13.00 -7.60 4.36
CA GLU A 122 13.75 -6.94 5.45
C GLU A 122 12.84 -6.46 6.59
N ASN A 123 11.58 -6.13 6.31
CA ASN A 123 10.71 -5.40 7.23
C ASN A 123 9.44 -6.16 7.64
N LEU A 124 9.35 -7.46 7.36
CA LEU A 124 8.14 -8.27 7.58
C LEU A 124 6.89 -7.62 6.97
N PHE A 125 7.07 -6.98 5.82
CA PHE A 125 6.02 -6.23 5.18
C PHE A 125 5.09 -7.18 4.43
N GLU A 126 3.89 -7.36 4.97
CA GLU A 126 2.88 -8.29 4.48
C GLU A 126 1.63 -7.55 3.93
N PRO A 127 1.71 -6.88 2.77
CA PRO A 127 0.56 -6.20 2.18
C PRO A 127 -0.41 -7.19 1.52
N THR A 128 -1.68 -6.81 1.52
CA THR A 128 -2.73 -7.39 0.68
C THR A 128 -3.18 -6.35 -0.32
N ILE A 129 -2.92 -6.56 -1.60
CA ILE A 129 -3.32 -5.69 -2.71
C ILE A 129 -4.43 -6.38 -3.50
N LYS A 130 -5.53 -5.69 -3.73
CA LYS A 130 -6.68 -6.21 -4.50
C LYS A 130 -7.28 -5.16 -5.39
N VAL A 131 -7.86 -5.60 -6.51
CA VAL A 131 -8.72 -4.77 -7.34
C VAL A 131 -10.18 -4.98 -6.94
N GLU A 132 -10.85 -3.90 -6.59
CA GLU A 132 -12.29 -3.89 -6.30
C GLU A 132 -13.04 -3.15 -7.41
N ARG A 133 -14.16 -3.72 -7.86
CA ARG A 133 -15.09 -3.06 -8.77
C ARG A 133 -16.18 -2.37 -7.96
N ILE A 134 -16.18 -1.05 -7.98
CA ILE A 134 -17.22 -0.23 -7.35
C ILE A 134 -17.98 0.43 -8.48
N VAL A 135 -19.30 0.18 -8.57
CA VAL A 135 -20.25 0.69 -9.59
C VAL A 135 -19.65 1.69 -10.59
N GLY A 136 -19.24 1.18 -11.76
CA GLY A 136 -18.69 2.00 -12.86
C GLY A 136 -17.20 2.37 -12.75
N ALA A 137 -16.46 1.84 -11.78
CA ALA A 137 -15.03 2.10 -11.61
C ALA A 137 -14.26 0.90 -11.04
N GLN A 138 -12.96 0.84 -11.34
CA GLN A 138 -12.01 -0.07 -10.70
C GLN A 138 -11.19 0.71 -9.67
N CYS A 139 -10.98 0.13 -8.50
CA CYS A 139 -10.12 0.67 -7.46
C CYS A 139 -9.08 -0.36 -7.06
N ILE A 140 -7.82 0.04 -7.03
CA ILE A 140 -6.75 -0.75 -6.42
C ILE A 140 -6.67 -0.35 -4.96
N ASN A 141 -6.78 -1.32 -4.07
CA ASN A 141 -6.71 -1.14 -2.63
C ASN A 141 -5.61 -2.03 -2.06
N THR A 142 -4.72 -1.44 -1.29
CA THR A 142 -3.70 -2.15 -0.50
C THR A 142 -3.95 -1.92 0.97
N GLU A 143 -3.91 -2.98 1.76
CA GLU A 143 -3.93 -2.91 3.23
C GLU A 143 -2.68 -3.56 3.79
N TYR A 144 -2.11 -2.98 4.85
CA TYR A 144 -0.95 -3.53 5.55
C TYR A 144 -0.85 -2.99 6.98
N HIS A 145 -0.12 -3.70 7.84
CA HIS A 145 0.14 -3.28 9.21
C HIS A 145 1.27 -2.24 9.27
N LEU A 146 1.12 -1.23 10.13
CA LEU A 146 2.13 -0.19 10.34
C LEU A 146 3.29 -0.62 11.25
N GLN A 147 3.33 -1.88 11.71
CA GLN A 147 4.40 -2.41 12.56
C GLN A 147 5.64 -2.83 11.74
N LEU A 148 6.16 -1.92 10.92
CA LEU A 148 7.39 -2.11 10.16
C LEU A 148 8.44 -1.06 10.52
N ASN A 149 9.71 -1.45 10.39
CA ASN A 149 10.85 -0.57 10.69
C ASN A 149 10.91 0.57 9.66
N ASP A 150 10.91 0.25 8.36
CA ASP A 150 10.93 1.24 7.28
C ASP A 150 9.54 1.56 6.69
N LYS A 151 8.75 2.34 7.44
CA LYS A 151 7.39 2.75 7.02
C LYS A 151 7.38 3.59 5.74
N ILE A 152 8.36 4.47 5.60
CA ILE A 152 8.42 5.40 4.48
C ILE A 152 8.85 4.69 3.21
N GLY A 153 9.83 3.79 3.30
CA GLY A 153 10.23 2.94 2.17
C GLY A 153 9.07 2.09 1.66
N ALA A 154 8.29 1.46 2.55
CA ALA A 154 7.12 0.68 2.16
C ALA A 154 6.06 1.52 1.43
N VAL A 155 5.74 2.71 1.96
CA VAL A 155 4.80 3.62 1.30
C VAL A 155 5.33 4.07 -0.06
N LYS A 156 6.63 4.38 -0.15
CA LYS A 156 7.26 4.81 -1.40
C LYS A 156 7.20 3.70 -2.46
N ALA A 157 7.61 2.48 -2.11
CA ALA A 157 7.55 1.33 -3.02
C ALA A 157 6.12 1.03 -3.48
N LEU A 158 5.12 1.21 -2.61
CA LEU A 158 3.71 1.09 -2.99
C LEU A 158 3.27 2.18 -3.97
N ILE A 159 3.66 3.44 -3.73
CA ILE A 159 3.33 4.54 -4.66
C ILE A 159 3.99 4.27 -6.01
N ASP A 160 5.27 3.91 -6.02
CA ASP A 160 6.02 3.60 -7.25
C ASP A 160 5.35 2.44 -8.01
N PHE A 161 4.98 1.36 -7.32
CA PHE A 161 4.22 0.25 -7.91
C PHE A 161 2.88 0.70 -8.52
N TYR A 162 2.14 1.59 -7.86
CA TYR A 162 0.89 2.13 -8.38
C TYR A 162 1.11 3.04 -9.59
N THR A 163 2.19 3.82 -9.62
CA THR A 163 2.53 4.66 -10.78
C THR A 163 2.90 3.83 -12.00
N GLU A 164 3.60 2.71 -11.83
CA GLU A 164 3.91 1.79 -12.93
C GLU A 164 2.62 1.15 -13.50
N ILE A 165 1.67 0.75 -12.63
CA ILE A 165 0.36 0.28 -13.11
C ILE A 165 -0.36 1.36 -13.93
N VAL A 166 -0.30 2.63 -13.51
CA VAL A 166 -0.89 3.75 -14.27
C VAL A 166 -0.18 3.97 -15.60
N ASP A 167 1.12 3.73 -15.68
CA ASP A 167 1.90 3.92 -16.91
C ASP A 167 1.62 2.88 -17.98
N GLN A 168 1.14 1.71 -17.57
CA GLN A 168 0.75 0.62 -18.45
C GLN A 168 -0.70 0.74 -19.00
N LEU A 169 -1.48 1.72 -18.53
CA LEU A 169 -2.88 1.98 -18.93
C LEU A 169 -3.01 2.90 -20.15
#